data_AF-A0A554KBW8-F1
#
_entry.id   AF-A0A554KBW8-F1
#
_cell.length_a   1.000
_cell.length_b   1.000
_cell.length_c   1.000
_cell.angle_alpha   90.00
_cell.angle_beta   90.00
_cell.angle_gamma   90.00
#
_symmetry.space_group_name_H-M   'P 1'
#
loop_
_entity.id
_entity.type
_entity.pdbx_description
1 polymer ?
#
loop_
_entity_poly.entity_id
_entity_poly.type
_entity_poly.pdbx_seq_one_letter_code
_entity_poly.pdbx_strand_id
1 'polypeptide(L)'
;MQKGLKITHAALDEAEGREIILRGSIDPTSLELLNTDWYQREILPATKISRLMQAFQNGSSVPDVDLGMRGDKCKEPEQGTFVLQDPVYIIDGLQRITAGRNLVAGGVFPRIGAVVHFGTTVEWERERFKLLNYDRTRLASNVLLRNLSADSPVVETVFRMCTSDKTFVLCGKVCWQQNALRDHLISAMTFLRVIGVLHGHLGAGKSASLYYLVEGVNKIMESVGRNTFRDNVKVFYGLVDECWGVRNVAFVSGATHLKHTFLLALAQMCSDHKNFWQDSRFDFPAAHGRKLQLFPIGDPGVRDLAGSAGKAQEILYHLMVDHMNKGKRTHRLVKR
;
A
#
# COMPACT_ATOMS: atom_id res chain seq x y z
N MET A 1 -26.84 -25.09 -33.32
CA MET A 1 -26.67 -24.87 -31.87
C MET A 1 -26.69 -23.39 -31.61
N GLN A 2 -27.61 -22.91 -30.77
CA GLN A 2 -27.70 -21.49 -30.40
C GLN A 2 -26.50 -21.17 -29.49
N LYS A 3 -25.56 -20.32 -29.94
CA LYS A 3 -24.41 -19.89 -29.13
C LYS A 3 -24.91 -18.96 -28.02
N GLY A 4 -24.53 -19.23 -26.77
CA GLY A 4 -24.91 -18.43 -25.60
C GLY A 4 -23.89 -18.61 -24.47
N LEU A 5 -23.79 -17.62 -23.57
CA LEU A 5 -22.87 -17.70 -22.43
C LEU A 5 -23.34 -18.80 -21.49
N LYS A 6 -22.45 -19.72 -21.10
CA LYS A 6 -22.82 -20.84 -20.24
C LYS A 6 -22.29 -20.60 -18.83
N ILE A 7 -23.17 -20.71 -17.84
CA ILE A 7 -22.86 -20.63 -16.41
C ILE A 7 -23.11 -22.02 -15.81
N THR A 8 -22.08 -22.63 -15.23
CA THR A 8 -22.12 -23.94 -14.57
C THR A 8 -22.12 -23.78 -13.05
N HIS A 9 -22.58 -24.82 -12.34
CA HIS A 9 -22.78 -24.78 -10.89
C HIS A 9 -23.61 -23.55 -10.47
N ALA A 10 -24.61 -23.24 -11.29
CA ALA A 10 -25.35 -22.01 -11.19
C ALA A 10 -26.59 -22.18 -10.32
N ALA A 11 -26.92 -21.14 -9.55
CA ALA A 11 -28.15 -21.05 -8.77
C ALA A 11 -28.74 -19.65 -8.94
N LEU A 12 -30.06 -19.60 -9.08
CA LEU A 12 -30.80 -18.35 -8.96
C LEU A 12 -30.81 -17.94 -7.48
N ASP A 13 -30.62 -16.65 -7.25
CA ASP A 13 -30.55 -16.04 -5.93
C ASP A 13 -31.29 -14.70 -5.97
N GLU A 14 -31.77 -14.24 -4.82
CA GLU A 14 -32.42 -12.93 -4.69
C GLU A 14 -31.43 -11.93 -4.08
N ALA A 15 -31.05 -10.91 -4.86
CA ALA A 15 -30.23 -9.81 -4.35
C ALA A 15 -31.07 -8.83 -3.50
N GLU A 16 -30.39 -8.01 -2.70
CA GLU A 16 -31.02 -6.93 -1.93
C GLU A 16 -31.89 -6.06 -2.85
N GLY A 17 -33.21 -6.05 -2.61
CA GLY A 17 -34.18 -5.38 -3.47
C GLY A 17 -35.09 -6.29 -4.30
N ARG A 18 -35.06 -7.62 -4.11
CA ARG A 18 -35.84 -8.63 -4.87
C ARG A 18 -35.46 -8.74 -6.34
N GLU A 19 -34.23 -8.38 -6.69
CA GLU A 19 -33.68 -8.60 -8.03
C GLU A 19 -33.21 -10.05 -8.13
N ILE A 20 -33.74 -10.79 -9.12
CA ILE A 20 -33.32 -12.15 -9.40
C ILE A 20 -31.96 -12.08 -10.10
N ILE A 21 -30.96 -12.73 -9.50
CA ILE A 21 -29.60 -12.85 -10.05
C ILE A 21 -29.25 -14.32 -10.25
N LEU A 22 -28.33 -14.60 -11.17
CA LEU A 22 -27.75 -15.93 -11.34
C LEU A 22 -26.31 -15.93 -10.85
N ARG A 23 -26.01 -16.75 -9.85
CA ARG A 23 -24.63 -16.96 -9.35
C ARG A 23 -24.11 -18.29 -9.84
N GLY A 24 -22.87 -18.34 -10.32
CA GLY A 24 -22.25 -19.60 -10.74
C GLY A 24 -20.82 -19.41 -11.22
N SER A 25 -20.31 -20.36 -11.99
CA SER A 25 -19.00 -20.28 -12.64
C SER A 25 -19.17 -20.18 -14.16
N ILE A 26 -18.44 -19.29 -14.82
CA ILE A 26 -18.48 -19.18 -16.28
C ILE A 26 -17.81 -20.40 -16.88
N ASP A 27 -18.47 -21.07 -17.82
CA ASP A 27 -17.86 -22.12 -18.63
C ASP A 27 -16.75 -21.48 -19.49
N PRO A 28 -15.49 -21.89 -19.32
CA PRO A 28 -14.36 -21.25 -20.01
C PRO A 28 -14.47 -21.26 -21.54
N THR A 29 -15.18 -22.24 -22.11
CA THR A 29 -15.40 -22.34 -23.57
C THR A 29 -16.33 -21.24 -24.11
N SER A 30 -17.09 -20.60 -23.23
CA SER A 30 -18.05 -19.54 -23.60
C SER A 30 -17.55 -18.13 -23.28
N LEU A 31 -16.33 -17.97 -22.74
CA LEU A 31 -15.76 -16.67 -22.34
C LEU A 31 -15.62 -15.66 -23.51
N GLU A 32 -15.50 -16.14 -24.74
CA GLU A 32 -15.45 -15.30 -25.94
C GLU A 32 -16.77 -14.55 -26.21
N LEU A 33 -17.90 -15.04 -25.68
CA LEU A 33 -19.23 -14.48 -25.89
C LEU A 33 -19.54 -13.26 -25.00
N LEU A 34 -18.66 -12.94 -24.05
CA LEU A 34 -18.80 -11.77 -23.18
C LEU A 34 -18.46 -10.48 -23.92
N ASN A 35 -19.36 -9.51 -23.83
CA ASN A 35 -19.21 -8.20 -24.44
C ASN A 35 -18.64 -7.18 -23.45
N THR A 36 -18.07 -6.11 -23.99
CA THR A 36 -17.66 -4.91 -23.25
C THR A 36 -18.39 -3.71 -23.84
N ASP A 37 -18.74 -2.74 -23.01
CA ASP A 37 -19.32 -1.47 -23.47
C ASP A 37 -18.44 -0.27 -23.07
N TRP A 38 -18.77 0.92 -23.56
CA TRP A 38 -17.94 2.14 -23.49
C TRP A 38 -17.65 2.66 -22.07
N TYR A 39 -18.44 2.25 -21.06
CA TYR A 39 -18.22 2.66 -19.67
C TYR A 39 -17.09 1.91 -18.97
N GLN A 40 -16.53 0.87 -19.60
CA GLN A 40 -15.41 0.10 -19.09
C GLN A 40 -14.09 0.91 -19.10
N ARG A 41 -13.13 0.51 -18.26
CA ARG A 41 -11.76 1.04 -18.29
C ARG A 41 -10.94 0.36 -19.38
N GLU A 42 -9.78 0.93 -19.69
CA GLU A 42 -8.79 0.26 -20.52
C GLU A 42 -8.32 -1.08 -19.92
N ILE A 43 -7.92 -1.99 -20.81
CA ILE A 43 -7.20 -3.21 -20.43
C ILE A 43 -5.85 -2.77 -19.84
N LEU A 44 -5.55 -3.25 -18.63
CA LEU A 44 -4.35 -2.87 -17.91
C LEU A 44 -3.10 -3.48 -18.56
N PRO A 45 -1.89 -2.95 -18.27
CA PRO A 45 -0.65 -3.47 -18.82
C PRO A 45 -0.46 -4.98 -18.58
N ALA A 46 0.21 -5.64 -19.53
CA ALA A 46 0.41 -7.10 -19.55
C ALA A 46 0.94 -7.67 -18.22
N THR A 47 1.78 -6.92 -17.50
CA THR A 47 2.35 -7.33 -16.20
C THR A 47 1.29 -7.60 -15.13
N LYS A 48 0.19 -6.84 -15.10
CA LYS A 48 -0.93 -7.08 -14.17
C LYS A 48 -1.77 -8.28 -14.59
N ILE A 49 -1.95 -8.49 -15.89
CA ILE A 49 -2.65 -9.65 -16.44
C ILE A 49 -1.87 -10.93 -16.11
N SER A 50 -0.54 -10.94 -16.25
CA SER A 50 0.31 -12.08 -15.88
C SER A 50 0.18 -12.48 -14.41
N ARG A 51 0.06 -11.50 -13.48
CA ARG A 51 -0.17 -11.80 -12.06
C ARG A 51 -1.53 -12.45 -11.81
N LEU A 52 -2.58 -12.02 -12.51
CA LEU A 52 -3.90 -12.65 -12.42
C LEU A 52 -3.87 -14.07 -13.01
N MET A 53 -3.16 -14.28 -14.11
CA MET A 53 -2.97 -15.62 -14.67
C MET A 53 -2.27 -16.56 -13.68
N GLN A 54 -1.21 -16.09 -13.01
CA GLN A 54 -0.54 -16.84 -11.95
C GLN A 54 -1.49 -17.16 -10.77
N ALA A 55 -2.33 -16.20 -10.36
CA ALA A 55 -3.30 -16.44 -9.30
C ALA A 55 -4.29 -17.56 -9.66
N PHE A 56 -4.81 -17.57 -10.88
CA PHE A 56 -5.68 -18.65 -11.39
C PHE A 56 -4.94 -20.00 -11.44
N GLN A 57 -3.69 -20.03 -11.92
CA GLN A 57 -2.88 -21.26 -11.99
C GLN A 57 -2.54 -21.83 -10.61
N ASN A 58 -2.30 -20.96 -9.63
CA ASN A 58 -1.98 -21.35 -8.25
C ASN A 58 -3.22 -21.77 -7.43
N GLY A 59 -4.40 -21.86 -8.06
CA GLY A 59 -5.65 -22.23 -7.39
C GLY A 59 -6.17 -21.18 -6.40
N SER A 60 -5.65 -19.95 -6.45
CA SER A 60 -6.14 -18.87 -5.58
C SER A 60 -7.54 -18.44 -6.03
N SER A 61 -8.47 -18.32 -5.07
CA SER A 61 -9.81 -17.79 -5.36
C SER A 61 -9.69 -16.31 -5.76
N VAL A 62 -9.98 -16.04 -7.03
CA VAL A 62 -10.13 -14.69 -7.55
C VAL A 62 -11.59 -14.26 -7.30
N PRO A 63 -11.87 -13.01 -6.90
CA PRO A 63 -13.24 -12.60 -6.63
C PRO A 63 -14.13 -12.76 -7.88
N ASP A 64 -15.42 -12.94 -7.67
CA ASP A 64 -16.40 -13.10 -8.74
C ASP A 64 -16.48 -11.85 -9.63
N VAL A 65 -16.86 -12.05 -10.89
CA VAL A 65 -17.15 -10.97 -11.85
C VAL A 65 -18.63 -10.60 -11.78
N ASP A 66 -18.95 -9.30 -11.97
CA ASP A 66 -20.33 -8.84 -12.13
C ASP A 66 -20.61 -8.69 -13.64
N LEU A 67 -21.72 -9.28 -14.09
CA LEU A 67 -22.17 -9.29 -15.48
C LEU A 67 -23.61 -8.77 -15.59
N GLY A 68 -23.89 -8.03 -16.65
CA GLY A 68 -25.24 -7.57 -17.00
C GLY A 68 -25.74 -8.25 -18.26
N MET A 69 -26.88 -8.93 -18.19
CA MET A 69 -27.55 -9.48 -19.36
C MET A 69 -28.64 -8.51 -19.80
N ARG A 70 -28.57 -8.05 -21.05
CA ARG A 70 -29.56 -7.14 -21.63
C ARG A 70 -30.71 -7.95 -22.21
N GLY A 71 -31.62 -8.34 -21.34
CA GLY A 71 -32.68 -9.32 -21.59
C GLY A 71 -32.71 -10.37 -20.49
N ASP A 72 -33.60 -11.35 -20.63
CA ASP A 72 -33.91 -12.36 -19.62
C ASP A 72 -33.97 -13.79 -20.19
N LYS A 73 -33.70 -13.96 -21.49
CA LYS A 73 -33.80 -15.28 -22.15
C LYS A 73 -32.64 -16.18 -21.74
N CYS A 74 -32.91 -17.10 -20.83
CA CYS A 74 -32.01 -18.17 -20.46
C CYS A 74 -32.69 -19.54 -20.57
N LYS A 75 -31.88 -20.58 -20.70
CA LYS A 75 -32.33 -21.98 -20.65
C LYS A 75 -31.47 -22.74 -19.66
N GLU A 76 -32.08 -23.65 -18.92
CA GLU A 76 -31.38 -24.61 -18.07
C GLU A 76 -31.43 -25.98 -18.76
N PRO A 77 -30.49 -26.31 -19.67
CA PRO A 77 -30.47 -27.61 -20.33
C PRO A 77 -30.21 -28.78 -19.37
N GLU A 78 -29.46 -28.54 -18.30
CA GLU A 78 -29.09 -29.51 -17.28
C GLU A 78 -29.12 -28.81 -15.93
N GLN A 79 -29.47 -29.54 -14.87
CA GLN A 79 -29.59 -28.97 -13.52
C GLN A 79 -28.29 -28.26 -13.10
N GLY A 80 -28.40 -26.99 -12.73
CA GLY A 80 -27.26 -26.16 -12.33
C GLY A 80 -26.39 -25.67 -13.49
N THR A 81 -26.85 -25.80 -14.74
CA THR A 81 -26.19 -25.24 -15.93
C THR A 81 -27.16 -24.36 -16.69
N PHE A 82 -26.86 -23.07 -16.80
CA PHE A 82 -27.66 -22.08 -17.51
C PHE A 82 -26.95 -21.63 -18.78
N VAL A 83 -27.71 -21.51 -19.87
CA VAL A 83 -27.27 -20.94 -21.14
C VAL A 83 -28.02 -19.63 -21.36
N LEU A 84 -27.29 -18.53 -21.29
CA LEU A 84 -27.78 -17.17 -21.48
C LEU A 84 -27.80 -16.84 -22.97
N GLN A 85 -28.97 -16.51 -23.50
CA GLN A 85 -29.19 -16.36 -24.94
C GLN A 85 -29.17 -14.90 -25.40
N ASP A 86 -29.47 -13.96 -24.51
CA ASP A 86 -29.33 -12.53 -24.79
C ASP A 86 -27.89 -12.04 -24.53
N PRO A 87 -27.51 -10.87 -25.09
CA PRO A 87 -26.17 -10.32 -24.91
C PRO A 87 -25.81 -10.08 -23.45
N VAL A 88 -24.63 -10.58 -23.05
CA VAL A 88 -24.07 -10.40 -21.70
C VAL A 88 -22.86 -9.49 -21.76
N TYR A 89 -22.87 -8.45 -20.93
CA TYR A 89 -21.84 -7.43 -20.82
C TYR A 89 -21.10 -7.56 -19.49
N ILE A 90 -19.79 -7.34 -19.55
CA ILE A 90 -18.95 -7.26 -18.34
C ILE A 90 -19.23 -5.93 -17.65
N ILE A 91 -19.60 -5.97 -16.37
CA ILE A 91 -19.75 -4.78 -15.52
C ILE A 91 -18.49 -4.59 -14.68
N ASP A 92 -18.08 -5.58 -13.88
CA ASP A 92 -16.81 -5.54 -13.12
C ASP A 92 -15.99 -6.81 -13.38
N GLY A 93 -14.66 -6.63 -13.49
CA GLY A 93 -13.73 -7.75 -13.68
C GLY A 93 -13.22 -7.96 -15.10
N LEU A 94 -13.25 -6.95 -15.96
CA LEU A 94 -12.64 -6.98 -17.30
C LEU A 94 -11.25 -7.65 -17.30
N GLN A 95 -10.37 -7.28 -16.37
CA GLN A 95 -9.01 -7.82 -16.30
C GLN A 95 -8.96 -9.32 -15.97
N ARG A 96 -9.93 -9.81 -15.18
CA ARG A 96 -10.06 -11.24 -14.83
C ARG A 96 -10.54 -12.03 -16.04
N ILE A 97 -11.50 -11.50 -16.79
CA ILE A 97 -11.95 -12.10 -18.05
C ILE A 97 -10.84 -12.10 -19.09
N THR A 98 -10.09 -11.01 -19.24
CA THR A 98 -8.94 -10.94 -20.16
C THR A 98 -7.86 -11.96 -19.78
N ALA A 99 -7.49 -12.06 -18.50
CA ALA A 99 -6.56 -13.08 -18.02
C ALA A 99 -7.09 -14.51 -18.27
N GLY A 100 -8.39 -14.72 -18.07
CA GLY A 100 -9.06 -15.99 -18.33
C GLY A 100 -9.02 -16.40 -19.80
N ARG A 101 -9.35 -15.47 -20.71
CA ARG A 101 -9.24 -15.67 -22.17
C ARG A 101 -7.82 -16.07 -22.59
N ASN A 102 -6.81 -15.40 -22.03
CA ASN A 102 -5.41 -15.72 -22.31
C ASN A 102 -5.01 -17.12 -21.80
N LEU A 103 -5.52 -17.55 -20.65
CA LEU A 103 -5.30 -18.90 -20.13
C LEU A 103 -5.96 -19.96 -21.01
N VAL A 104 -7.21 -19.74 -21.43
CA VAL A 104 -7.94 -20.65 -22.31
C VAL A 104 -7.24 -20.79 -23.67
N ALA A 105 -6.74 -19.69 -24.23
CA ALA A 105 -5.94 -19.72 -25.46
C ALA A 105 -4.64 -20.54 -25.28
N GLY A 106 -4.09 -20.59 -24.06
CA GLY A 106 -2.95 -21.43 -23.69
C GLY A 106 -3.32 -22.85 -23.24
N GLY A 107 -4.59 -23.27 -23.36
CA GLY A 107 -5.07 -24.61 -22.99
C GLY A 107 -5.36 -24.81 -21.50
N VAL A 108 -5.35 -23.75 -20.69
CA VAL A 108 -5.66 -23.81 -19.26
C VAL A 108 -7.06 -23.28 -19.02
N PHE A 109 -7.89 -24.03 -18.30
CA PHE A 109 -9.29 -23.67 -18.03
C PHE A 109 -9.46 -23.11 -16.61
N PRO A 110 -9.47 -21.77 -16.42
CA PRO A 110 -9.60 -21.18 -15.10
C PRO A 110 -11.05 -21.24 -14.61
N ARG A 111 -11.23 -21.41 -13.30
CA ARG A 111 -12.54 -21.23 -12.66
C ARG A 111 -12.79 -19.74 -12.41
N ILE A 112 -13.81 -19.18 -13.05
CA ILE A 112 -14.22 -17.77 -12.87
C ILE A 112 -15.64 -17.75 -12.35
N GLY A 113 -15.82 -17.37 -11.08
CA GLY A 113 -17.14 -17.14 -10.51
C GLY A 113 -17.77 -15.87 -11.09
N ALA A 114 -19.09 -15.88 -11.24
CA ALA A 114 -19.85 -14.78 -11.81
C ALA A 114 -21.19 -14.58 -11.11
N VAL A 115 -21.60 -13.32 -11.05
CA VAL A 115 -22.95 -12.87 -10.71
C VAL A 115 -23.53 -12.21 -11.95
N VAL A 116 -24.64 -12.73 -12.45
CA VAL A 116 -25.34 -12.22 -13.62
C VAL A 116 -26.64 -11.56 -13.19
N HIS A 117 -26.80 -10.30 -13.58
CA HIS A 117 -28.02 -9.52 -13.41
C HIS A 117 -28.83 -9.56 -14.71
N PHE A 118 -30.13 -9.87 -14.63
CA PHE A 118 -31.01 -9.98 -15.79
C PHE A 118 -31.74 -8.67 -16.10
N GLY A 119 -32.14 -8.47 -17.37
CA GLY A 119 -32.95 -7.31 -17.76
C GLY A 119 -32.24 -5.96 -17.61
N THR A 120 -30.90 -5.97 -17.60
CA THR A 120 -30.09 -4.77 -17.36
C THR A 120 -30.13 -3.77 -18.51
N THR A 121 -29.85 -2.50 -18.21
CA THR A 121 -29.71 -1.40 -19.16
C THR A 121 -28.32 -0.78 -19.05
N VAL A 122 -27.88 -0.04 -20.08
CA VAL A 122 -26.58 0.65 -20.09
C VAL A 122 -26.45 1.59 -18.88
N GLU A 123 -27.52 2.31 -18.56
CA GLU A 123 -27.56 3.26 -17.44
C GLU A 123 -27.37 2.55 -16.10
N TRP A 124 -28.08 1.43 -15.91
CA TRP A 124 -27.96 0.62 -14.70
C TRP A 124 -26.56 0.01 -14.56
N GLU A 125 -26.03 -0.56 -15.64
CA GLU A 125 -24.68 -1.14 -15.68
C GLU A 125 -23.62 -0.10 -15.33
N ARG A 126 -23.76 1.15 -15.81
CA ARG A 126 -22.85 2.26 -15.50
C ARG A 126 -22.88 2.65 -14.02
N GLU A 127 -24.06 2.78 -13.41
CA GLU A 127 -24.17 3.07 -11.98
C GLU A 127 -23.63 1.91 -11.14
N ARG A 128 -23.92 0.66 -11.52
CA ARG A 128 -23.37 -0.53 -10.86
C ARG A 128 -21.85 -0.58 -10.95
N PHE A 129 -21.30 -0.32 -12.14
CA PHE A 129 -19.86 -0.23 -12.35
C PHE A 129 -19.21 0.82 -11.46
N LYS A 130 -19.84 2.01 -11.36
CA LYS A 130 -19.41 3.10 -10.48
C LYS A 130 -19.41 2.67 -9.01
N LEU A 131 -20.50 2.10 -8.50
CA LEU A 131 -20.61 1.62 -7.11
C LEU A 131 -19.52 0.59 -6.78
N LEU A 132 -19.36 -0.42 -7.64
CA LEU A 132 -18.38 -1.50 -7.45
C LEU A 132 -16.92 -1.01 -7.45
N ASN A 133 -16.65 0.13 -8.07
CA ASN A 133 -15.29 0.63 -8.27
C ASN A 133 -14.94 1.86 -7.44
N TYR A 134 -15.91 2.71 -7.14
CA TYR A 134 -15.73 3.96 -6.40
C TYR A 134 -15.88 3.73 -4.89
N ASP A 135 -16.90 2.98 -4.48
CA ASP A 135 -17.20 2.78 -3.05
C ASP A 135 -16.35 1.68 -2.38
N ARG A 136 -15.56 0.95 -3.17
CA ARG A 136 -14.53 0.05 -2.62
C ARG A 136 -13.42 0.87 -1.97
N THR A 137 -13.54 1.06 -0.66
CA THR A 137 -12.48 1.65 0.15
C THR A 137 -11.24 0.76 0.07
N ARG A 138 -10.18 1.26 -0.59
CA ARG A 138 -8.91 0.54 -0.68
C ARG A 138 -8.32 0.37 0.73
N LEU A 139 -7.86 -0.84 1.03
CA LEU A 139 -7.09 -1.12 2.23
C LEU A 139 -5.87 -0.19 2.30
N ALA A 140 -5.78 0.58 3.38
CA ALA A 140 -4.65 1.48 3.59
C ALA A 140 -3.35 0.68 3.72
N SER A 141 -2.25 1.24 3.22
CA SER A 141 -0.91 0.63 3.34
C SER A 141 -0.52 0.34 4.79
N ASN A 142 -1.06 1.08 5.77
CA ASN A 142 -0.84 0.81 7.19
C ASN A 142 -1.43 -0.53 7.64
N VAL A 143 -2.63 -0.87 7.14
CA VAL A 143 -3.29 -2.15 7.44
C VAL A 143 -2.54 -3.29 6.77
N LEU A 144 -2.16 -3.12 5.50
CA LEU A 144 -1.34 -4.10 4.79
C LEU A 144 -0.01 -4.34 5.51
N LEU A 145 0.65 -3.27 5.96
CA LEU A 145 1.89 -3.38 6.72
C LEU A 145 1.66 -4.08 8.06
N ARG A 146 0.60 -3.74 8.80
CA ARG A 146 0.24 -4.45 10.04
C ARG A 146 0.04 -5.95 9.79
N ASN A 147 -0.67 -6.34 8.74
CA ASN A 147 -0.91 -7.75 8.44
C ASN A 147 0.39 -8.50 8.11
N LEU A 148 1.37 -7.82 7.50
CA LEU A 148 2.70 -8.40 7.26
C LEU A 148 3.50 -8.66 8.54
N SER A 149 3.07 -8.20 9.73
CA SER A 149 3.78 -8.53 10.97
C SER A 149 3.76 -10.03 11.29
N ALA A 150 2.83 -10.79 10.72
CA ALA A 150 2.79 -12.24 10.87
C ALA A 150 3.93 -12.94 10.10
N ASP A 151 4.32 -12.38 8.95
CA ASP A 151 5.22 -13.02 7.99
C ASP A 151 6.58 -12.33 7.87
N SER A 152 6.73 -11.13 8.44
CA SER A 152 7.94 -10.31 8.30
C SER A 152 8.54 -9.97 9.67
N PRO A 153 9.72 -10.54 10.03
CA PRO A 153 10.37 -10.29 11.31
C PRO A 153 10.66 -8.81 11.59
N VAL A 154 11.00 -8.03 10.56
CA VAL A 154 11.25 -6.59 10.72
C VAL A 154 9.98 -5.82 11.03
N VAL A 155 8.88 -6.15 10.36
CA VAL A 155 7.58 -5.53 10.60
C VAL A 155 7.08 -5.89 11.99
N GLU A 156 7.19 -7.15 12.38
CA GLU A 156 6.86 -7.60 13.74
C GLU A 156 7.67 -6.83 14.80
N THR A 157 8.98 -6.70 14.59
CA THR A 157 9.88 -6.00 15.51
C THR A 157 9.46 -4.55 15.70
N VAL A 158 9.25 -3.81 14.60
CA VAL A 158 8.89 -2.40 14.67
C VAL A 158 7.44 -2.19 15.14
N PHE A 159 6.54 -3.12 14.82
CA PHE A 159 5.15 -3.12 15.30
C PHE A 159 5.09 -3.28 16.82
N ARG A 160 5.76 -4.31 17.38
CA ARG A 160 5.83 -4.53 18.84
C ARG A 160 6.49 -3.35 19.55
N MET A 161 7.52 -2.76 18.96
CA MET A 161 8.15 -1.54 19.51
C MET A 161 7.18 -0.36 19.56
N CYS A 162 6.31 -0.19 18.56
CA CYS A 162 5.33 0.90 18.55
C CYS A 162 4.09 0.64 19.40
N THR A 163 3.82 -0.60 19.80
CA THR A 163 2.56 -0.98 20.45
C THR A 163 2.73 -1.40 21.90
N SER A 164 3.87 -1.99 22.24
CA SER A 164 4.10 -2.60 23.56
C SER A 164 5.27 -1.97 24.33
N ASP A 165 6.24 -1.37 23.64
CA ASP A 165 7.45 -0.85 24.27
C ASP A 165 7.27 0.60 24.75
N LYS A 166 6.85 0.76 26.01
CA LYS A 166 6.63 2.08 26.64
C LYS A 166 7.87 2.97 26.70
N THR A 167 9.08 2.42 26.54
CA THR A 167 10.32 3.22 26.50
C THR A 167 10.47 3.97 25.17
N PHE A 168 9.84 3.46 24.11
CA PHE A 168 9.91 4.04 22.79
C PHE A 168 9.04 5.31 22.67
N VAL A 169 9.60 6.38 22.11
CA VAL A 169 8.96 7.71 22.11
C VAL A 169 7.64 7.74 21.33
N LEU A 170 7.51 6.87 20.32
CA LEU A 170 6.31 6.75 19.48
C LEU A 170 5.42 5.57 19.89
N CYS A 171 5.60 4.98 21.07
CA CYS A 171 4.69 3.96 21.58
C CYS A 171 3.25 4.50 21.64
N GLY A 172 2.32 3.81 20.99
CA GLY A 172 0.92 4.24 20.84
C GLY A 172 0.67 5.39 19.86
N LYS A 173 1.72 5.94 19.22
CA LYS A 173 1.63 7.14 18.37
C LYS A 173 1.79 6.85 16.87
N VAL A 174 1.87 5.58 16.47
CA VAL A 174 1.99 5.18 15.05
C VAL A 174 0.66 4.59 14.57
N CYS A 175 0.12 5.10 13.46
CA CYS A 175 -1.12 4.59 12.88
C CYS A 175 -0.89 3.31 12.08
N TRP A 176 -1.43 2.20 12.59
CA TRP A 176 -1.45 0.87 11.95
C TRP A 176 -2.82 0.49 11.37
N GLN A 177 -3.78 1.42 11.38
CA GLN A 177 -5.17 1.19 11.01
C GLN A 177 -5.52 1.91 9.69
N GLN A 178 -6.75 1.74 9.21
CA GLN A 178 -7.26 2.40 8.01
C GLN A 178 -7.24 3.93 8.16
N ASN A 179 -7.71 4.42 9.31
CA ASN A 179 -7.81 5.83 9.64
C ASN A 179 -6.95 6.15 10.87
N ALA A 180 -6.35 7.35 10.89
CA ALA A 180 -5.60 7.82 12.05
C ALA A 180 -6.55 8.20 13.19
N LEU A 181 -6.22 7.78 14.41
CA LEU A 181 -6.82 8.27 15.64
C LEU A 181 -6.16 9.59 16.06
N ARG A 182 -6.79 10.30 16.99
CA ARG A 182 -6.34 11.63 17.43
C ARG A 182 -4.92 11.65 17.99
N ASP A 183 -4.50 10.57 18.63
CA ASP A 183 -3.20 10.36 19.27
C ASP A 183 -2.13 9.80 18.31
N HIS A 184 -2.51 9.35 17.11
CA HIS A 184 -1.56 8.92 16.10
C HIS A 184 -0.82 10.11 15.49
N LEU A 185 0.51 10.09 15.61
CA LEU A 185 1.39 11.14 15.15
C LEU A 185 1.94 10.93 13.75
N ILE A 186 2.21 9.68 13.37
CA ILE A 186 2.72 9.32 12.04
C ILE A 186 2.04 8.04 11.55
N SER A 187 2.04 7.82 10.23
CA SER A 187 1.60 6.56 9.65
C SER A 187 2.68 5.48 9.76
N ALA A 188 2.28 4.21 9.85
CA ALA A 188 3.22 3.08 9.85
C ALA A 188 4.09 3.05 8.58
N MET A 189 3.53 3.46 7.44
CA MET A 189 4.29 3.58 6.19
C MET A 189 5.35 4.69 6.26
N THR A 190 5.02 5.85 6.85
CA THR A 190 6.01 6.92 7.06
C THR A 190 7.11 6.45 8.01
N PHE A 191 6.72 5.82 9.10
CA PHE A 191 7.64 5.27 10.09
C PHE A 191 8.65 4.31 9.45
N LEU A 192 8.18 3.30 8.70
CA LEU A 192 9.07 2.33 8.05
C LEU A 192 9.97 2.97 6.98
N ARG A 193 9.45 3.91 6.18
CA ARG A 193 10.26 4.64 5.19
C ARG A 193 11.40 5.42 5.83
N VAL A 194 11.13 6.09 6.96
CA VAL A 194 12.15 6.84 7.70
C VAL A 194 13.23 5.91 8.22
N ILE A 195 12.86 4.74 8.76
CA ILE A 195 13.83 3.73 9.23
C ILE A 195 14.66 3.19 8.07
N GLY A 196 14.04 2.92 6.91
CA GLY A 196 14.73 2.46 5.71
C GLY A 196 15.70 3.50 5.15
N VAL A 197 15.34 4.79 5.20
CA VAL A 197 16.24 5.89 4.83
C VAL A 197 17.39 6.05 5.82
N LEU A 198 17.11 5.97 7.13
CA LEU A 198 18.12 6.07 8.19
C LEU A 198 19.24 5.04 8.00
N HIS A 199 18.88 3.82 7.64
CA HIS A 199 19.84 2.74 7.39
C HIS A 199 20.21 2.60 5.91
N GLY A 200 19.92 3.60 5.07
CA GLY A 200 20.04 3.49 3.61
C GLY A 200 21.46 3.23 3.11
N HIS A 201 22.48 3.52 3.92
CA HIS A 201 23.88 3.20 3.60
C HIS A 201 24.26 1.74 3.91
N LEU A 202 23.40 0.99 4.62
CA LEU A 202 23.62 -0.41 5.01
C LEU A 202 22.85 -1.40 4.13
N GLY A 203 22.04 -0.92 3.19
CA GLY A 203 21.31 -1.76 2.25
C GLY A 203 20.20 -1.03 1.49
N ALA A 204 19.40 -1.77 0.73
CA ALA A 204 18.36 -1.25 -0.15
C ALA A 204 17.06 -0.87 0.62
N GLY A 205 17.16 0.02 1.61
CA GLY A 205 16.05 0.44 2.48
C GLY A 205 15.11 1.49 1.88
N LYS A 206 15.24 1.82 0.58
CA LYS A 206 14.44 2.86 -0.10
C LYS A 206 13.58 2.25 -1.20
N SER A 207 12.25 2.30 -1.05
CA SER A 207 11.32 1.89 -2.10
C SER A 207 9.96 2.59 -2.00
N ALA A 208 9.34 2.84 -3.16
CA ALA A 208 7.96 3.31 -3.24
C ALA A 208 6.94 2.19 -2.99
N SER A 209 7.30 0.94 -3.32
CA SER A 209 6.46 -0.24 -3.12
C SER A 209 6.59 -0.76 -1.70
N LEU A 210 5.46 -1.09 -1.06
CA LEU A 210 5.40 -1.59 0.30
C LEU A 210 6.20 -2.90 0.47
N TYR A 211 6.00 -3.88 -0.42
CA TYR A 211 6.67 -5.18 -0.30
C TYR A 211 8.18 -5.09 -0.50
N TYR A 212 8.64 -4.33 -1.49
CA TYR A 212 10.07 -4.11 -1.70
C TYR A 212 10.72 -3.30 -0.58
N LEU A 213 9.98 -2.34 0.02
CA LEU A 213 10.46 -1.63 1.21
C LEU A 213 10.63 -2.60 2.38
N VAL A 214 9.62 -3.42 2.66
CA VAL A 214 9.67 -4.42 3.75
C VAL A 214 10.82 -5.39 3.55
N GLU A 215 10.98 -5.94 2.35
CA GLU A 215 12.08 -6.85 2.02
C GLU A 215 13.45 -6.18 2.21
N GLY A 216 13.62 -4.95 1.69
CA GLY A 216 14.86 -4.20 1.80
C GLY A 216 15.24 -3.88 3.24
N VAL A 217 14.27 -3.43 4.05
CA VAL A 217 14.52 -3.12 5.47
C VAL A 217 14.71 -4.41 6.29
N ASN A 218 14.08 -5.52 5.91
CA ASN A 218 14.32 -6.82 6.55
C ASN A 218 15.78 -7.28 6.36
N LYS A 219 16.31 -7.19 5.13
CA LYS A 219 17.71 -7.52 4.84
C LYS A 219 18.70 -6.63 5.62
N ILE A 220 18.37 -5.35 5.80
CA ILE A 220 19.15 -4.43 6.65
C ILE A 220 19.12 -4.91 8.12
N MET A 221 17.96 -5.26 8.65
CA MET A 221 17.86 -5.73 10.04
C MET A 221 18.62 -7.04 10.25
N GLU A 222 18.61 -7.94 9.26
CA GLU A 222 19.39 -9.19 9.29
C GLU A 222 20.89 -8.94 9.30
N SER A 223 21.38 -7.98 8.50
CA SER A 223 22.81 -7.66 8.43
C SER A 223 23.33 -6.93 9.66
N VAL A 224 22.54 -6.02 10.24
CA VAL A 224 22.90 -5.20 11.40
C VAL A 224 22.62 -5.91 12.73
N GLY A 225 21.70 -6.86 12.73
CA GLY A 225 21.17 -7.54 13.90
C GLY A 225 19.97 -6.81 14.50
N ARG A 226 18.96 -7.59 14.91
CA ARG A 226 17.65 -7.10 15.41
C ARG A 226 17.75 -6.09 16.55
N ASN A 227 18.61 -6.35 17.54
CA ASN A 227 18.75 -5.48 18.71
C ASN A 227 19.38 -4.13 18.33
N THR A 228 20.50 -4.17 17.60
CA THR A 228 21.16 -2.95 17.09
C THR A 228 20.22 -2.14 16.22
N PHE A 229 19.49 -2.77 15.31
CA PHE A 229 18.50 -2.11 14.47
C PHE A 229 17.42 -1.41 15.31
N ARG A 230 16.85 -2.09 16.31
CA ARG A 230 15.86 -1.52 17.21
C ARG A 230 16.43 -0.32 17.98
N ASP A 231 17.65 -0.46 18.50
CA ASP A 231 18.30 0.58 19.29
C ASP A 231 18.61 1.81 18.43
N ASN A 232 19.05 1.64 17.18
CA ASN A 232 19.23 2.73 16.22
C ASN A 232 17.93 3.52 16.00
N VAL A 233 16.80 2.82 15.82
CA VAL A 233 15.48 3.46 15.66
C VAL A 233 15.07 4.22 16.93
N LYS A 234 15.32 3.64 18.11
CA LYS A 234 15.07 4.30 19.39
C LYS A 234 15.90 5.57 19.55
N VAL A 235 17.19 5.51 19.26
CA VAL A 235 18.10 6.67 19.34
C VAL A 235 17.67 7.76 18.38
N PHE A 236 17.31 7.41 17.14
CA PHE A 236 16.84 8.39 16.15
C PHE A 236 15.58 9.13 16.61
N TYR A 237 14.53 8.43 17.04
CA TYR A 237 13.33 9.11 17.51
C TYR A 237 13.48 9.71 18.90
N GLY A 238 14.39 9.19 19.73
CA GLY A 238 14.87 9.81 20.97
C GLY A 238 15.43 11.19 20.73
N LEU A 239 16.31 11.33 19.73
CA LEU A 239 16.85 12.63 19.31
C LEU A 239 15.75 13.61 18.88
N VAL A 240 14.76 13.15 18.09
CA VAL A 240 13.65 14.01 17.65
C VAL A 240 12.83 14.48 18.86
N ASP A 241 12.61 13.60 19.83
CA ASP A 241 11.93 13.94 21.09
C ASP A 241 12.73 14.92 21.95
N GLU A 242 14.03 14.71 22.10
CA GLU A 242 14.92 15.62 22.84
C GLU A 242 15.01 17.00 22.20
N CYS A 243 15.02 17.08 20.86
CA CYS A 243 15.13 18.37 20.16
C CYS A 243 13.80 19.14 20.18
N TRP A 244 12.66 18.47 19.98
CA TRP A 244 11.39 19.15 19.70
C TRP A 244 10.15 18.61 20.42
N GLY A 245 10.30 17.62 21.30
CA GLY A 245 9.26 17.17 22.25
C GLY A 245 8.11 16.39 21.62
N VAL A 246 8.38 15.23 21.03
CA VAL A 246 7.40 14.32 20.42
C VAL A 246 6.37 13.81 21.43
N ARG A 247 6.81 13.47 22.65
CA ARG A 247 5.93 12.97 23.71
C ARG A 247 4.85 13.99 24.11
N ASN A 248 5.16 15.28 23.99
CA ASN A 248 4.29 16.40 24.35
C ASN A 248 3.34 16.83 23.22
N VAL A 249 3.46 16.25 22.02
CA VAL A 249 2.59 16.59 20.90
C VAL A 249 1.20 15.99 21.10
N ALA A 250 0.21 16.87 21.30
CA ALA A 250 -1.20 16.51 21.36
C ALA A 250 -1.85 16.42 19.97
N PHE A 251 -1.35 17.17 18.98
CA PHE A 251 -1.88 17.21 17.62
C PHE A 251 -0.77 17.38 16.57
N VAL A 252 -0.82 16.57 15.51
CA VAL A 252 0.19 16.54 14.42
C VAL A 252 0.24 17.81 13.60
N SER A 253 -0.88 18.49 13.40
CA SER A 253 -1.02 19.59 12.43
C SER A 253 -0.01 20.73 12.66
N GLY A 254 0.42 20.95 13.90
CA GLY A 254 1.45 21.94 14.25
C GLY A 254 2.88 21.40 14.35
N ALA A 255 3.08 20.08 14.31
CA ALA A 255 4.37 19.46 14.59
C ALA A 255 5.21 19.26 13.31
N THR A 256 5.92 20.30 12.88
CA THR A 256 6.80 20.27 11.69
C THR A 256 7.77 19.09 11.70
N HIS A 257 8.35 18.79 12.86
CA HIS A 257 9.36 17.75 13.05
C HIS A 257 8.83 16.32 12.89
N LEU A 258 7.50 16.15 12.87
CA LEU A 258 6.83 14.86 12.64
C LEU A 258 6.29 14.70 11.22
N LYS A 259 6.38 15.74 10.40
CA LYS A 259 5.97 15.65 8.99
C LYS A 259 6.91 14.71 8.23
N HIS A 260 6.33 13.99 7.28
CA HIS A 260 7.01 12.96 6.50
C HIS A 260 8.34 13.44 5.90
N THR A 261 8.32 14.56 5.17
CA THR A 261 9.49 15.07 4.46
C THR A 261 10.59 15.55 5.39
N PHE A 262 10.21 16.11 6.55
CA PHE A 262 11.17 16.50 7.58
C PHE A 262 11.91 15.28 8.14
N LEU A 263 11.17 14.25 8.54
CA LEU A 263 11.76 13.02 9.08
C LEU A 263 12.64 12.31 8.05
N LEU A 264 12.25 12.30 6.77
CA LEU A 264 13.08 11.74 5.69
C LEU A 264 14.37 12.53 5.47
N ALA A 265 14.30 13.86 5.45
CA ALA A 265 15.47 14.72 5.29
C ALA A 265 16.44 14.54 6.47
N LEU A 266 15.91 14.50 7.70
CA LEU A 266 16.71 14.27 8.90
C LEU A 266 17.35 12.88 8.91
N ALA A 267 16.58 11.83 8.60
CA ALA A 267 17.10 10.47 8.48
C ALA A 267 18.16 10.35 7.38
N GLN A 268 17.98 11.04 6.26
CA GLN A 268 18.96 11.07 5.18
C GLN A 268 20.25 11.77 5.62
N MET A 269 20.16 12.91 6.30
CA MET A 269 21.31 13.59 6.89
C MET A 269 22.04 12.66 7.87
N CYS A 270 21.31 11.96 8.72
CA CYS A 270 21.89 11.00 9.65
C CYS A 270 22.58 9.84 8.91
N SER A 271 21.93 9.26 7.90
CA SER A 271 22.47 8.14 7.12
C SER A 271 23.73 8.53 6.32
N ASP A 272 23.75 9.71 5.72
CA ASP A 272 24.78 10.09 4.75
C ASP A 272 26.09 10.54 5.40
N HIS A 273 26.13 10.77 6.71
CA HIS A 273 27.30 11.36 7.37
C HIS A 273 27.95 10.41 8.36
N LYS A 274 29.28 10.29 8.28
CA LYS A 274 30.07 9.38 9.14
C LYS A 274 29.95 9.71 10.61
N ASN A 275 29.73 10.99 10.93
CA ASN A 275 29.65 11.56 12.28
C ASN A 275 28.62 10.89 13.20
N PHE A 276 27.62 10.21 12.64
CA PHE A 276 26.50 9.65 13.39
C PHE A 276 26.51 8.12 13.46
N TRP A 277 27.57 7.46 12.96
CA TRP A 277 27.64 6.01 13.09
C TRP A 277 29.03 5.51 13.41
N GLN A 278 29.03 4.52 14.29
CA GLN A 278 30.16 3.65 14.57
C GLN A 278 29.79 2.27 14.02
N ASP A 279 30.40 1.91 12.89
CA ASP A 279 30.01 0.76 12.08
C ASP A 279 28.51 0.78 11.72
N SER A 280 27.72 -0.11 12.31
CA SER A 280 26.27 -0.23 12.11
C SER A 280 25.43 0.36 13.25
N ARG A 281 26.08 0.91 14.28
CA ARG A 281 25.40 1.55 15.43
C ARG A 281 25.22 3.03 15.17
N PHE A 282 23.98 3.49 15.25
CA PHE A 282 23.61 4.88 15.19
C PHE A 282 23.82 5.53 16.56
N ASP A 283 24.56 6.63 16.58
CA ASP A 283 24.73 7.47 17.75
C ASP A 283 24.66 8.95 17.33
N PHE A 284 24.14 9.79 18.22
CA PHE A 284 24.04 11.22 17.96
C PHE A 284 24.72 12.01 19.08
N PRO A 285 25.98 12.42 18.89
CA PRO A 285 26.72 13.10 19.94
C PRO A 285 26.01 14.35 20.45
N ALA A 286 25.99 14.57 21.77
CA ALA A 286 25.25 15.65 22.41
C ALA A 286 25.56 17.06 21.84
N ALA A 287 26.79 17.30 21.38
CA ALA A 287 27.17 18.56 20.73
C ALA A 287 26.42 18.78 19.40
N HIS A 288 26.22 17.71 18.61
CA HIS A 288 25.37 17.77 17.43
C HIS A 288 23.89 17.92 17.82
N GLY A 289 23.44 17.24 18.89
CA GLY A 289 22.06 17.37 19.41
C GLY A 289 21.69 18.81 19.74
N ARG A 290 22.54 19.49 20.53
CA ARG A 290 22.37 20.92 20.85
C ARG A 290 22.32 21.81 19.62
N LYS A 291 23.12 21.51 18.59
CA LYS A 291 23.11 22.28 17.33
C LYS A 291 21.81 22.03 16.55
N LEU A 292 21.37 20.78 16.47
CA LEU A 292 20.17 20.38 15.76
C LEU A 292 18.91 21.00 16.40
N GLN A 293 18.85 21.06 17.73
CA GLN A 293 17.76 21.68 18.48
C GLN A 293 17.50 23.14 18.07
N LEU A 294 18.56 23.87 17.67
CA LEU A 294 18.47 25.25 17.19
C LEU A 294 18.00 25.37 15.73
N PHE A 295 17.70 24.27 15.05
CA PHE A 295 17.16 24.31 13.69
C PHE A 295 15.77 24.96 13.71
N PRO A 296 15.49 25.96 12.87
CA PRO A 296 14.30 26.79 12.99
C PRO A 296 13.04 26.09 12.44
N ILE A 297 12.54 25.06 13.12
CA ILE A 297 11.36 24.28 12.69
C ILE A 297 10.05 25.09 12.63
N GLY A 298 10.03 26.27 13.26
CA GLY A 298 8.92 27.22 13.23
C GLY A 298 8.95 28.18 12.04
N ASP A 299 10.08 28.25 11.31
CA ASP A 299 10.22 29.08 10.12
C ASP A 299 9.20 28.67 9.04
N PRO A 300 8.46 29.61 8.44
CA PRO A 300 7.46 29.29 7.41
C PRO A 300 8.02 28.48 6.23
N GLY A 301 9.22 28.82 5.75
CA GLY A 301 9.87 28.09 4.66
C GLY A 301 10.18 26.64 5.04
N VAL A 302 10.67 26.41 6.26
CA VAL A 302 10.89 25.06 6.78
C VAL A 302 9.57 24.29 6.93
N ARG A 303 8.51 24.95 7.42
CA ARG A 303 7.18 24.34 7.60
C ARG A 303 6.55 23.89 6.28
N ASP A 304 6.74 24.68 5.23
CA ASP A 304 6.22 24.43 3.88
C ASP A 304 7.00 23.29 3.20
N LEU A 305 8.34 23.32 3.30
CA LEU A 305 9.19 22.25 2.79
C LEU A 305 8.87 20.91 3.48
N ALA A 306 8.71 20.93 4.80
CA ALA A 306 8.36 19.75 5.59
C ALA A 306 6.98 19.16 5.21
N GLY A 307 6.04 19.98 4.72
CA GLY A 307 4.73 19.55 4.24
C GLY A 307 4.67 19.15 2.77
N SER A 308 5.71 19.42 2.00
CA SER A 308 5.77 19.23 0.55
C SER A 308 6.44 17.91 0.16
N ALA A 309 6.23 17.44 -1.06
CA ALA A 309 6.85 16.22 -1.60
C ALA A 309 7.94 16.53 -2.64
N GLY A 310 8.69 15.50 -3.06
CA GLY A 310 9.68 15.61 -4.14
C GLY A 310 10.91 16.44 -3.75
N LYS A 311 11.27 17.44 -4.57
CA LYS A 311 12.48 18.28 -4.39
C LYS A 311 12.56 18.97 -3.02
N ALA A 312 11.42 19.16 -2.34
CA ALA A 312 11.40 19.73 -1.00
C ALA A 312 12.24 18.94 0.01
N GLN A 313 12.31 17.60 -0.13
CA GLN A 313 13.15 16.77 0.73
C GLN A 313 14.64 17.10 0.55
N GLU A 314 15.08 17.27 -0.69
CA GLU A 314 16.48 17.57 -1.03
C GLU A 314 16.89 18.95 -0.52
N ILE A 315 16.03 19.96 -0.74
CA ILE A 315 16.25 21.32 -0.22
C ILE A 315 16.34 21.28 1.31
N LEU A 316 15.42 20.59 1.97
CA LEU A 316 15.40 20.50 3.43
C LEU A 316 16.63 19.76 3.97
N TYR A 317 17.09 18.71 3.29
CA TYR A 317 18.35 18.03 3.59
C TYR A 317 19.54 18.99 3.52
N HIS A 318 19.64 19.79 2.45
CA HIS A 318 20.72 20.77 2.32
C HIS A 318 20.67 21.85 3.42
N LEU A 319 19.48 22.38 3.71
CA LEU A 319 19.29 23.33 4.80
C LEU A 319 19.74 22.76 6.16
N MET A 320 19.43 21.49 6.43
CA MET A 320 19.87 20.82 7.67
C MET A 320 21.39 20.68 7.72
N VAL A 321 22.03 20.24 6.63
CA VAL A 321 23.49 20.09 6.56
C VAL A 321 24.20 21.43 6.73
N ASP A 322 23.71 22.47 6.05
CA ASP A 322 24.27 23.82 6.15
C ASP A 322 24.11 24.38 7.56
N HIS A 323 22.95 24.19 8.18
CA HIS A 323 22.73 24.54 9.58
C HIS A 323 23.72 23.84 10.50
N MET A 324 23.90 22.53 10.35
CA MET A 324 24.82 21.73 11.18
C MET A 324 26.29 22.15 11.03
N ASN A 325 26.66 22.68 9.87
CA ASN A 325 28.00 23.17 9.55
C ASN A 325 28.19 24.67 9.83
N LYS A 326 27.10 25.44 10.03
CA LYS A 326 27.16 26.89 10.23
C LYS A 326 28.03 27.25 11.44
N GLY A 327 29.06 28.05 11.17
CA GLY A 327 30.03 28.52 12.18
C GLY A 327 31.18 27.55 12.46
N LYS A 328 31.28 26.43 11.75
CA LYS A 328 32.35 25.44 11.94
C LYS A 328 33.44 25.57 10.87
N ARG A 329 34.68 25.74 11.34
CA ARG A 329 35.90 25.62 10.50
C ARG A 329 36.44 24.18 10.48
N THR A 330 36.33 23.47 11.60
CA THR A 330 36.70 22.06 11.80
C THR A 330 35.49 21.26 12.29
N HIS A 331 35.55 19.91 12.27
CA HIS A 331 34.46 19.02 12.71
C HIS A 331 33.11 19.26 11.99
N ARG A 332 33.18 19.56 10.69
CA ARG A 332 32.02 19.59 9.79
C ARG A 332 31.46 18.18 9.61
N LEU A 333 30.21 18.09 9.16
CA LEU A 333 29.65 16.82 8.74
C LEU A 333 30.43 16.28 7.54
N VAL A 334 30.82 15.01 7.61
CA VAL A 334 31.62 14.32 6.61
C VAL A 334 30.73 13.29 5.93
N LYS A 335 30.52 13.45 4.62
CA LYS A 335 29.72 12.50 3.83
C LYS A 335 30.40 11.12 3.78
N ARG A 336 29.59 10.07 3.74
CA ARG A 336 30.05 8.67 3.71
C ARG A 336 30.78 8.32 2.44
#